data_AF-A0A937Z4U3-F1
#
_entry.id   AF-A0A937Z4U3-F1
#
_cell.length_a   1.000
_cell.length_b   1.000
_cell.length_c   1.000
_cell.angle_alpha   90.00
_cell.angle_beta   90.00
_cell.angle_gamma   90.00
#
_symmetry.space_group_name_H-M   'P 1'
#
loop_
_entity.id
_entity.type
_entity.pdbx_description
1 polymer ?
#
loop_
_entity_poly.entity_id
_entity_poly.type
_entity_poly.pdbx_seq_one_letter_code
_entity_poly.pdbx_strand_id
1 'polypeptide(L)'
;MGAIETLIRTTLAQPVPAEIRAIAAHVAKQHRGVAAILAYGSCLRGIAPGETLIDLYLLTEDRSGVSANPISRLACGLVPPNVYYAETTHEGQRLRAKYAVLPLASFARRMTAANPYFWA
;
A
#
# COMPACT_ATOMS: atom_id res chain seq x y z
N MET A 1 -3.07 2.90 30.57
CA MET A 1 -2.64 2.90 29.16
C MET A 1 -1.90 4.19 28.87
N GLY A 2 -0.75 4.14 28.20
CA GLY A 2 0.01 5.35 27.85
C GLY A 2 -0.65 6.14 26.72
N ALA A 3 -0.36 7.45 26.61
CA ALA A 3 -0.94 8.31 25.58
C ALA A 3 -0.71 7.79 24.14
N ILE A 4 0.47 7.21 23.88
CA ILE A 4 0.81 6.61 22.58
C ILE A 4 -0.06 5.37 22.29
N GLU A 5 -0.27 4.51 23.30
CA GLU A 5 -1.08 3.31 23.14
C GLU A 5 -2.53 3.67 22.80
N THR A 6 -3.07 4.68 23.48
CA THR A 6 -4.41 5.21 23.19
C THR A 6 -4.49 5.77 21.77
N LEU A 7 -3.49 6.55 21.34
CA LEU A 7 -3.45 7.10 19.97
C LEU A 7 -3.43 5.97 18.92
N ILE A 8 -2.56 4.97 19.09
CA ILE A 8 -2.46 3.83 18.18
C ILE A 8 -3.80 3.08 18.13
N ARG A 9 -4.38 2.75 19.28
CA ARG A 9 -5.64 2.00 19.36
C ARG A 9 -6.79 2.75 18.70
N THR A 10 -6.94 4.05 18.98
CA THR A 10 -8.01 4.88 18.39
C THR A 10 -7.85 4.98 16.88
N THR A 11 -6.60 5.11 16.39
CA THR A 11 -6.31 5.17 14.96
C THR A 11 -6.64 3.84 14.27
N LEU A 12 -6.20 2.72 14.85
CA LEU A 12 -6.47 1.38 14.30
C LEU A 12 -7.95 0.97 14.36
N ALA A 13 -8.73 1.58 15.25
CA ALA A 13 -10.17 1.35 15.33
C ALA A 13 -10.98 2.08 14.24
N GLN A 14 -10.38 3.04 13.52
CA GLN A 14 -11.09 3.74 12.46
C GLN A 14 -11.31 2.83 11.25
N PRO A 15 -12.53 2.80 10.67
CA PRO A 15 -12.78 2.05 9.46
C PRO A 15 -12.01 2.67 8.29
N VAL A 16 -11.50 1.82 7.40
CA VAL A 16 -10.88 2.28 6.15
C VAL A 16 -11.96 2.96 5.28
N PRO A 17 -11.71 4.14 4.67
CA PRO A 17 -12.62 4.76 3.72
C PRO A 17 -13.01 3.85 2.55
N ALA A 18 -14.22 4.01 2.00
CA ALA A 18 -14.75 3.15 0.96
C ALA A 18 -13.95 3.24 -0.35
N GLU A 19 -13.49 4.44 -0.69
CA GLU A 19 -12.65 4.77 -1.83
C GLU A 19 -11.30 4.05 -1.76
N ILE A 20 -10.68 4.05 -0.58
CA ILE A 20 -9.42 3.34 -0.34
C ILE A 20 -9.62 1.83 -0.49
N ARG A 21 -10.72 1.27 0.07
CA ARG A 21 -11.06 -0.14 -0.13
C ARG A 21 -11.29 -0.47 -1.61
N ALA A 22 -11.95 0.41 -2.36
CA ALA A 22 -12.26 0.21 -3.77
C ALA A 22 -10.99 0.12 -4.62
N ILE A 23 -10.07 1.09 -4.47
CA ILE A 23 -8.80 1.07 -5.22
C ILE A 23 -7.88 -0.05 -4.74
N ALA A 24 -7.87 -0.38 -3.44
CA ALA A 24 -7.12 -1.52 -2.90
C ALA A 24 -7.61 -2.84 -3.52
N ALA A 25 -8.93 -3.04 -3.60
CA ALA A 25 -9.51 -4.22 -4.24
C ALA A 25 -9.22 -4.25 -5.76
N HIS A 26 -9.17 -3.08 -6.41
CA HIS A 26 -8.80 -2.99 -7.82
C HIS A 26 -7.34 -3.42 -8.05
N VAL A 27 -6.38 -2.93 -7.27
CA VAL A 27 -4.96 -3.31 -7.42
C VAL A 27 -4.71 -4.75 -6.98
N ALA A 28 -5.42 -5.25 -5.96
CA ALA A 28 -5.29 -6.63 -5.51
C ALA A 28 -5.53 -7.65 -6.63
N LYS A 29 -6.47 -7.38 -7.53
CA LYS A 29 -6.80 -8.25 -8.68
C LYS A 29 -5.68 -8.36 -9.71
N GLN A 30 -4.72 -7.42 -9.70
CA GLN A 30 -3.60 -7.41 -10.63
C GLN A 30 -2.42 -8.28 -10.16
N HIS A 31 -2.46 -8.76 -8.92
CA HIS A 31 -1.39 -9.51 -8.28
C HIS A 31 -1.88 -10.86 -7.75
N ARG A 32 -0.95 -11.81 -7.63
CA ARG A 32 -1.22 -13.13 -7.05
C ARG A 32 -0.65 -13.20 -5.64
N GLY A 33 -1.30 -13.98 -4.77
CA GLY A 33 -0.83 -14.19 -3.39
C GLY A 33 -0.73 -12.88 -2.61
N VAL A 34 -1.75 -12.02 -2.70
CA VAL A 34 -1.78 -10.77 -1.91
C VAL A 34 -2.08 -11.13 -0.46
N ALA A 35 -1.11 -10.89 0.43
CA ALA A 35 -1.22 -11.17 1.86
C ALA A 35 -1.85 -9.99 2.62
N ALA A 36 -1.50 -8.75 2.27
CA ALA A 36 -2.03 -7.55 2.91
C ALA A 36 -1.91 -6.33 2.00
N ILE A 37 -2.75 -5.32 2.24
CA ILE A 37 -2.62 -3.98 1.66
C ILE A 37 -2.66 -2.96 2.79
N LEU A 38 -1.70 -2.04 2.83
CA LEU A 38 -1.62 -0.97 3.81
C LEU A 38 -1.82 0.36 3.11
N ALA A 39 -2.83 1.13 3.53
CA ALA A 39 -2.98 2.52 3.10
C ALA A 39 -2.20 3.44 4.04
N TYR A 40 -1.58 4.48 3.49
CA TYR A 40 -0.88 5.50 4.28
C TYR A 40 -1.01 6.88 3.62
N GLY A 41 -0.39 7.89 4.22
CA GLY A 41 -0.28 9.22 3.61
C GLY A 41 -1.47 10.15 3.86
N SER A 42 -1.60 11.15 2.98
CA SER A 42 -2.49 12.30 3.16
C SER A 42 -3.99 11.98 3.01
N CYS A 43 -4.35 10.95 2.22
CA CYS A 43 -5.75 10.51 2.08
C CYS A 43 -6.39 10.12 3.41
N LEU A 44 -5.60 9.60 4.36
CA LEU A 44 -6.09 9.23 5.69
C LEU A 44 -6.19 10.43 6.65
N ARG A 45 -5.69 11.60 6.24
CA ARG A 45 -5.65 12.83 7.06
C ARG A 45 -6.66 13.89 6.59
N GLY A 46 -7.67 13.49 5.81
CA GLY A 46 -8.80 14.34 5.46
C GLY A 46 -8.71 15.04 4.09
N ILE A 47 -7.73 14.73 3.25
CA ILE A 47 -7.72 15.17 1.85
C ILE A 47 -8.61 14.22 1.03
N ALA A 48 -9.51 14.78 0.22
CA ALA A 48 -10.42 14.00 -0.60
C ALA A 48 -9.65 13.06 -1.55
N PRO A 49 -9.99 11.75 -1.61
CA PRO A 49 -9.29 10.78 -2.46
C PRO A 49 -9.26 11.09 -3.96
N GLY A 50 -10.20 11.89 -4.47
CA GLY A 50 -10.20 12.36 -5.86
C GLY A 50 -9.18 13.47 -6.15
N GLU A 51 -8.80 14.24 -5.13
CA GLU A 51 -7.92 15.41 -5.25
C GLU A 51 -6.43 15.06 -5.07
N THR A 52 -6.14 13.86 -4.57
CA THR A 52 -4.77 13.43 -4.30
C THR A 52 -4.52 11.98 -4.75
N LEU A 53 -3.27 11.55 -4.64
CA LEU A 53 -2.85 10.19 -4.98
C LEU A 53 -2.90 9.33 -3.72
N ILE A 54 -3.65 8.22 -3.76
CA ILE A 54 -3.72 7.29 -2.64
C ILE A 54 -2.40 6.50 -2.58
N ASP A 55 -1.71 6.54 -1.45
CA ASP A 55 -0.48 5.80 -1.23
C ASP A 55 -0.77 4.43 -0.60
N LEU A 56 -0.35 3.35 -1.27
CA LEU A 56 -0.55 1.98 -0.77
C LEU A 56 0.76 1.18 -0.73
N TYR A 57 0.86 0.25 0.20
CA TYR A 57 1.71 -0.93 0.08
C TYR A 57 0.85 -2.14 -0.27
N LEU A 58 1.25 -2.91 -1.28
CA LEU A 58 0.67 -4.22 -1.59
C LEU A 58 1.70 -5.29 -1.24
N LEU A 59 1.40 -6.06 -0.20
CA LEU A 59 2.28 -7.08 0.35
C LEU A 59 1.87 -8.44 -0.19
N THR A 60 2.80 -9.10 -0.85
CA THR A 60 2.59 -10.44 -1.42
C THR A 60 3.18 -11.51 -0.52
N GLU A 61 2.68 -12.74 -0.60
CA GLU A 61 3.24 -13.89 0.13
C GLU A 61 4.70 -14.13 -0.28
N ASP A 62 4.95 -14.10 -1.59
CA ASP A 62 6.27 -14.29 -2.16
C ASP A 62 6.50 -13.40 -3.40
N ARG A 63 7.74 -13.44 -3.91
CA ARG A 63 8.20 -12.58 -5.01
C ARG A 63 7.50 -12.86 -6.35
N SER A 64 6.90 -14.03 -6.53
CA SER A 64 6.12 -14.35 -7.73
C SER A 64 4.87 -13.49 -7.87
N GLY A 65 4.31 -13.03 -6.74
CA GLY A 65 3.16 -12.14 -6.71
C GLY A 65 3.46 -10.68 -7.09
N VAL A 66 4.74 -10.28 -7.10
CA VAL A 66 5.13 -8.87 -7.29
C VAL A 66 4.79 -8.35 -8.68
N SER A 67 4.99 -9.15 -9.71
CA SER A 67 4.69 -8.78 -11.09
C SER A 67 4.68 -10.01 -11.99
N ALA A 68 3.83 -10.00 -13.02
CA ALA A 68 3.93 -10.99 -14.09
C ALA A 68 5.26 -10.89 -14.85
N ASN A 69 5.87 -9.70 -14.92
CA ASN A 69 7.14 -9.49 -15.62
C ASN A 69 8.32 -10.05 -14.80
N PRO A 70 9.10 -11.02 -15.32
CA PRO A 70 10.25 -11.59 -14.62
C PRO A 70 11.34 -10.57 -14.31
N ILE A 71 11.54 -9.55 -15.15
CA ILE A 71 12.52 -8.48 -14.92
C ILE A 71 12.08 -7.62 -13.74
N SER A 72 10.81 -7.23 -13.67
CA SER A 72 10.28 -6.47 -12.54
C SER A 72 10.37 -7.26 -11.24
N ARG A 73 10.09 -8.57 -11.27
CA ARG A 73 10.35 -9.44 -10.12
C ARG A 73 11.82 -9.40 -9.73
N LEU A 74 12.74 -9.49 -10.70
CA LEU A 74 14.18 -9.43 -10.44
C LEU A 74 14.58 -8.10 -9.78
N ALA A 75 14.12 -6.97 -10.33
CA ALA A 75 14.38 -5.64 -9.80
C ALA A 75 13.94 -5.50 -8.34
N CYS A 76 12.75 -6.00 -7.99
CA CYS A 76 12.23 -5.95 -6.61
C CYS A 76 13.11 -6.70 -5.60
N GLY A 77 13.91 -7.68 -6.02
CA GLY A 77 14.83 -8.35 -5.08
C GLY A 77 16.13 -7.57 -4.85
N LEU A 78 16.57 -6.80 -5.85
CA LEU A 78 17.78 -5.98 -5.79
C LEU A 78 17.50 -4.63 -5.12
N VAL A 79 16.47 -3.93 -5.59
CA VAL A 79 16.08 -2.59 -5.15
C VAL A 79 14.58 -2.55 -4.81
N PRO A 80 14.13 -3.20 -3.72
CA PRO A 80 12.74 -3.13 -3.29
C PRO A 80 12.37 -1.78 -2.68
N PRO A 81 11.07 -1.40 -2.68
CA PRO A 81 9.96 -1.95 -3.49
C PRO A 81 9.93 -1.49 -4.96
N ASN A 82 9.13 -2.20 -5.78
CA ASN A 82 8.68 -1.67 -7.06
C ASN A 82 7.44 -0.80 -6.84
N VAL A 83 7.38 0.39 -7.44
CA VAL A 83 6.23 1.29 -7.33
C VAL A 83 5.47 1.33 -8.65
N TYR A 84 4.15 1.20 -8.58
CA TYR A 84 3.24 1.19 -9.72
C TYR A 84 2.16 2.26 -9.56
N TYR A 85 1.52 2.60 -10.68
CA TYR A 85 0.37 3.48 -10.73
C TYR A 85 -0.88 2.66 -11.08
N ALA A 86 -1.99 2.96 -10.41
CA ALA A 86 -3.30 2.40 -10.74
C ALA A 86 -4.37 3.48 -10.69
N GLU A 87 -5.42 3.24 -11.45
CA GLU A 87 -6.55 4.13 -11.55
C GLU A 87 -7.83 3.33 -11.71
N THR A 88 -8.89 3.78 -11.03
CA THR A 88 -10.20 3.16 -11.13
C THR A 88 -11.30 4.21 -10.92
N THR A 89 -12.51 3.89 -11.35
CA THR A 89 -13.69 4.72 -11.08
C THR A 89 -14.54 4.04 -10.01
N HIS A 90 -14.87 4.77 -8.96
CA HIS A 90 -15.74 4.32 -7.88
C HIS A 90 -16.82 5.38 -7.64
N GLU A 91 -18.09 4.99 -7.76
CA GLU A 91 -19.26 5.89 -7.56
C GLU A 91 -19.16 7.20 -8.37
N GLY A 92 -18.69 7.12 -9.62
CA GLY A 92 -18.53 8.28 -10.50
C GLY A 92 -17.29 9.14 -10.21
N GLN A 93 -16.52 8.83 -9.16
CA GLN A 93 -15.26 9.50 -8.84
C GLN A 93 -14.07 8.72 -9.39
N ARG A 94 -13.10 9.44 -9.95
CA ARG A 94 -11.84 8.89 -10.42
C ARG A 94 -10.85 8.80 -9.25
N LEU A 95 -10.49 7.58 -8.88
CA LEU A 95 -9.51 7.28 -7.83
C LEU A 95 -8.18 6.92 -8.48
N ARG A 96 -7.09 7.45 -7.91
CA ARG A 96 -5.73 7.24 -8.40
C ARG A 96 -4.86 6.78 -7.24
N ALA A 97 -3.99 5.81 -7.47
CA ALA A 97 -3.06 5.33 -6.45
C ALA A 97 -1.64 5.18 -6.99
N LYS A 98 -0.65 5.52 -6.15
CA LYS A 98 0.68 4.94 -6.25
C LYS A 98 0.77 3.81 -5.24
N TYR A 99 1.32 2.68 -5.64
CA TYR A 99 1.42 1.55 -4.75
C TYR A 99 2.74 0.82 -4.89
N ALA A 100 3.39 0.60 -3.74
CA ALA A 100 4.63 -0.13 -3.61
C ALA A 100 4.33 -1.62 -3.41
N VAL A 101 4.88 -2.48 -4.26
CA VAL A 101 4.68 -3.94 -4.19
C VAL A 101 5.97 -4.65 -3.80
N LEU A 102 5.86 -5.53 -2.81
CA LEU A 102 6.95 -6.38 -2.34
C LEU A 102 6.43 -7.57 -1.50
N PRO A 103 7.25 -8.60 -1.25
CA PRO A 103 6.87 -9.67 -0.33
C PRO A 103 6.76 -9.18 1.12
N LEU A 104 5.79 -9.72 1.87
CA LEU A 104 5.56 -9.39 3.28
C LEU A 104 6.81 -9.59 4.14
N ALA A 105 7.55 -10.69 3.92
CA ALA A 105 8.80 -10.95 4.63
C ALA A 105 9.90 -9.90 4.34
N SER A 106 9.94 -9.36 3.13
CA SER A 106 10.88 -8.29 2.77
C SER A 106 10.48 -6.96 3.39
N PHE A 107 9.17 -6.67 3.46
CA PHE A 107 8.65 -5.50 4.16
C PHE A 107 9.00 -5.54 5.65
N ALA A 108 8.66 -6.63 6.34
CA ALA A 108 8.93 -6.79 7.78
C ALA A 108 10.42 -6.66 8.12
N ARG A 109 11.31 -7.16 7.26
CA ARG A 109 12.77 -7.06 7.46
C ARG A 109 13.32 -5.65 7.22
N ARG A 110 12.73 -4.89 6.29
CA ARG A 110 13.28 -3.61 5.79
C ARG A 110 12.60 -2.36 6.34
N MET A 111 11.41 -2.51 6.94
CA MET A 111 10.66 -1.44 7.60
C MET A 111 11.30 -1.09 8.95
N THR A 112 12.44 -0.40 8.89
CA THR A 112 13.19 0.05 10.07
C THR A 112 13.37 1.57 10.03
N ALA A 113 13.57 2.19 11.19
CA ALA A 113 13.79 3.64 11.28
C ALA A 113 15.00 4.12 10.47
N ALA A 114 16.01 3.26 10.31
CA ALA A 114 17.23 3.57 9.55
C ALA A 114 17.06 3.50 8.02
N ASN A 115 15.92 3.04 7.51
CA ASN A 115 15.68 2.87 6.09
C ASN A 115 14.62 3.85 5.58
N PRO A 116 15.01 5.08 5.17
CA PRO A 116 14.08 6.14 4.81
C PRO A 116 13.23 5.80 3.59
N TYR A 117 13.70 4.88 2.73
CA TYR A 117 12.99 4.51 1.51
C TYR A 117 11.58 3.94 1.75
N PHE A 118 11.31 3.44 2.95
CA PHE A 118 10.02 2.83 3.31
C PHE A 118 9.06 3.77 4.05
N TRP A 119 9.52 4.92 4.53
CA TRP A 119 8.70 5.84 5.33
C TRP A 119 8.75 7.31 4.88
N ALA A 120 9.61 7.65 3.91
CA ALA A 120 9.66 8.96 3.27
C ALA A 120 8.54 9.18 2.25
#